data_AF-A0A0K2RLX4-F1
#
_entry.id   AF-A0A0K2RLX4-F1
#
_cell.length_a   1.000
_cell.length_b   1.000
_cell.length_c   1.000
_cell.angle_alpha   90.00
_cell.angle_beta   90.00
_cell.angle_gamma   90.00
#
_symmetry.space_group_name_H-M   'P 1'
#
loop_
_entity.id
_entity.type
_entity.pdbx_description
1 polymer ?
#
loop_
_entity_poly.entity_id
_entity_poly.type
_entity_poly.pdbx_seq_one_letter_code
_entity_poly.pdbx_strand_id
1 'polypeptide(L)'
;MFPTRIEIIPSAGIVEKVQAAVPLSTTLTVTCLPHHGIARTMEASIKLSLLGYTVIPHLSARGLEHRAQLSGILRDCEAVGIREVFAIGGDGPQGSGPYRSSLPLLADIAEYTGGSITAGIAGYPEGHPSVSGLDLLDALLAKQHLATHVVTQMCFSAPTILDYAALLRREGVELPVWAGVAGPFPGPNCWPWQPRSASGRP
;
A
#
# COMPACT_ATOMS: atom_id res chain seq x y z
N MET A 1 16.78 -14.43 -8.75
CA MET A 1 16.24 -13.06 -8.89
C MET A 1 15.36 -12.82 -7.67
N PHE A 2 15.50 -11.70 -6.97
CA PHE A 2 14.58 -11.38 -5.88
C PHE A 2 13.17 -11.20 -6.44
N PRO A 3 12.12 -11.59 -5.69
CA PRO A 3 10.76 -11.32 -6.14
C PRO A 3 10.57 -9.80 -6.19
N THR A 4 10.04 -9.30 -7.32
CA THR A 4 9.86 -7.85 -7.56
C THR A 4 8.39 -7.58 -7.88
N ARG A 5 7.88 -6.51 -7.28
CA ARG A 5 6.56 -5.95 -7.57
C ARG A 5 6.75 -4.56 -8.19
N ILE A 6 5.88 -4.17 -9.11
CA ILE A 6 5.90 -2.81 -9.69
C ILE A 6 4.68 -2.05 -9.19
N GLU A 7 4.91 -0.88 -8.58
CA GLU A 7 3.84 0.04 -8.21
C GLU A 7 3.41 0.91 -9.39
N ILE A 8 2.11 0.97 -9.62
CA ILE A 8 1.46 1.64 -10.72
C ILE A 8 0.61 2.80 -10.18
N ILE A 9 0.83 3.99 -10.74
CA ILE A 9 -0.03 5.16 -10.52
C ILE A 9 -1.20 5.10 -11.49
N PRO A 10 -2.47 5.09 -11.02
CA PRO A 10 -3.64 4.85 -11.86
C PRO A 10 -4.05 6.07 -12.72
N SER A 11 -3.10 6.63 -13.46
CA SER A 11 -3.25 7.77 -14.37
C SER A 11 -4.06 7.39 -15.63
N ALA A 12 -4.42 8.38 -16.44
CA ALA A 12 -5.05 8.12 -17.74
C ALA A 12 -4.08 7.35 -18.68
N GLY A 13 -4.59 6.33 -19.37
CA GLY A 13 -3.80 5.53 -20.31
C GLY A 13 -2.80 4.56 -19.67
N ILE A 14 -2.85 4.37 -18.35
CA ILE A 14 -1.87 3.53 -17.65
C ILE A 14 -2.01 2.05 -17.96
N VAL A 15 -3.24 1.55 -18.15
CA VAL A 15 -3.50 0.13 -18.39
C VAL A 15 -2.87 -0.29 -19.72
N GLU A 16 -3.00 0.54 -20.74
CA GLU A 16 -2.43 0.33 -22.08
C GLU A 16 -0.89 0.37 -22.02
N LYS A 17 -0.32 1.30 -21.25
CA LYS A 17 1.15 1.38 -21.06
C LYS A 17 1.69 0.14 -20.34
N VAL A 18 0.99 -0.34 -19.31
CA VAL A 18 1.37 -1.56 -18.58
C VAL A 18 1.29 -2.76 -19.51
N GLN A 19 0.19 -2.92 -20.25
CA GLN A 19 0.02 -4.02 -21.21
C GLN A 19 1.13 -4.04 -22.28
N ALA A 20 1.59 -2.87 -22.73
CA ALA A 20 2.62 -2.75 -23.75
C ALA A 20 4.05 -3.05 -23.23
N ALA A 21 4.32 -2.88 -21.93
CA ALA A 21 5.69 -2.83 -21.41
C ALA A 21 5.99 -3.81 -20.26
N VAL A 22 4.98 -4.35 -19.59
CA VAL A 22 5.16 -5.14 -18.36
C VAL A 22 4.76 -6.60 -18.59
N PRO A 23 5.66 -7.57 -18.37
CA PRO A 23 5.32 -9.00 -18.49
C PRO A 23 4.24 -9.43 -17.49
N LEU A 24 3.33 -10.32 -17.91
CA LEU A 24 2.26 -10.87 -17.05
C LEU A 24 2.78 -11.60 -15.80
N SER A 25 4.04 -12.06 -15.81
CA SER A 25 4.69 -12.66 -14.63
C SER A 25 5.02 -11.64 -13.53
N THR A 26 4.81 -10.34 -13.78
CA THR A 26 5.12 -9.27 -12.83
C THR A 26 3.88 -8.96 -11.99
N THR A 27 4.01 -9.04 -10.67
CA THR A 27 2.97 -8.58 -9.75
C THR A 27 2.90 -7.06 -9.74
N LEU A 28 1.71 -6.51 -9.88
CA LEU A 28 1.45 -5.07 -9.89
C LEU A 28 0.79 -4.66 -8.59
N THR A 29 1.29 -3.60 -7.96
CA THR A 29 0.54 -2.88 -6.92
C THR A 29 -0.05 -1.61 -7.53
N VAL A 30 -1.28 -1.25 -7.20
CA VAL A 30 -1.93 -0.06 -7.75
C VAL A 30 -2.20 0.92 -6.63
N THR A 31 -1.52 2.07 -6.66
CA THR A 31 -1.57 3.03 -5.56
C THR A 31 -2.91 3.76 -5.47
N CYS A 32 -3.24 4.26 -4.28
CA CYS A 32 -4.43 5.05 -3.99
C CYS A 32 -4.02 6.48 -3.61
N LEU A 33 -3.98 7.37 -4.59
CA LEU A 33 -3.62 8.77 -4.38
C LEU A 33 -4.81 9.58 -3.86
N PRO A 34 -4.60 10.55 -2.94
CA PRO A 34 -5.69 11.34 -2.35
C PRO A 34 -6.61 12.03 -3.38
N HIS A 35 -6.05 12.50 -4.50
CA HIS A 35 -6.81 13.20 -5.54
C HIS A 35 -7.54 12.28 -6.53
N HIS A 36 -7.17 10.99 -6.60
CA HIS A 36 -7.82 10.01 -7.46
C HIS A 36 -8.85 9.16 -6.71
N GLY A 37 -8.64 8.97 -5.42
CA GLY A 37 -9.49 8.14 -4.57
C GLY A 37 -9.45 6.64 -4.94
N ILE A 38 -10.19 5.86 -4.16
CA ILE A 38 -10.19 4.39 -4.27
C ILE A 38 -10.85 3.91 -5.57
N ALA A 39 -11.87 4.61 -6.06
CA ALA A 39 -12.59 4.22 -7.28
C ALA A 39 -11.64 4.09 -8.48
N ARG A 40 -10.72 5.04 -8.64
CA ARG A 40 -9.74 5.02 -9.75
C ARG A 40 -8.72 3.89 -9.61
N THR A 41 -8.27 3.62 -8.39
CA THR A 41 -7.40 2.47 -8.07
C THR A 41 -8.09 1.16 -8.43
N MET A 42 -9.36 0.99 -8.04
CA MET A 42 -10.13 -0.22 -8.30
C MET A 42 -10.42 -0.41 -9.79
N GLU A 43 -10.77 0.65 -10.51
CA GLU A 43 -10.99 0.61 -11.96
C GLU A 43 -9.75 0.08 -12.70
N ALA A 44 -8.57 0.65 -12.40
CA ALA A 44 -7.31 0.20 -13.01
C ALA A 44 -6.97 -1.24 -12.60
N SER A 45 -7.19 -1.60 -11.33
CA SER A 45 -6.86 -2.93 -10.81
C SER A 45 -7.70 -4.03 -11.44
N ILE A 46 -9.01 -3.79 -11.57
CA ILE A 46 -9.94 -4.71 -12.23
C ILE A 46 -9.55 -4.91 -13.69
N LYS A 47 -9.29 -3.83 -14.42
CA LYS A 47 -8.85 -3.89 -15.82
C LYS A 47 -7.56 -4.70 -15.98
N LEU A 48 -6.57 -4.46 -15.13
CA LEU A 48 -5.29 -5.19 -15.15
C LEU A 48 -5.47 -6.67 -14.77
N SER A 49 -6.32 -6.99 -13.79
CA SER A 49 -6.61 -8.37 -13.41
C SER A 49 -7.27 -9.15 -14.55
N LEU A 50 -8.23 -8.53 -15.24
CA LEU A 50 -8.90 -9.12 -16.42
C LEU A 50 -7.94 -9.34 -17.61
N LEU A 51 -6.83 -8.60 -17.67
CA LEU A 51 -5.75 -8.82 -18.65
C LEU A 51 -4.78 -9.94 -18.23
N GLY A 52 -4.97 -10.56 -17.05
CA GLY A 52 -4.18 -11.69 -16.56
C GLY A 52 -3.03 -11.32 -15.63
N TYR A 53 -2.91 -10.06 -15.20
CA TYR A 53 -1.90 -9.68 -14.21
C TYR A 53 -2.30 -10.15 -12.80
N THR A 54 -1.31 -10.47 -11.96
CA THR A 54 -1.51 -10.51 -10.50
C THR A 54 -1.47 -9.08 -9.97
N VAL A 55 -2.58 -8.61 -9.40
CA VAL A 55 -2.76 -7.21 -8.98
C VAL A 55 -3.08 -7.10 -7.49
N ILE A 56 -2.49 -6.11 -6.84
CA ILE A 56 -2.68 -5.76 -5.42
C ILE A 56 -3.14 -4.29 -5.34
N PRO A 57 -4.45 -4.02 -5.22
CA PRO A 57 -4.94 -2.66 -5.07
C PRO A 57 -4.62 -2.09 -3.67
N HIS A 58 -4.27 -0.81 -3.61
CA HIS A 58 -4.16 -0.09 -2.35
C HIS A 58 -5.54 0.33 -1.87
N LEU A 59 -5.86 0.02 -0.62
CA LEU A 59 -7.08 0.47 0.05
C LEU A 59 -6.72 1.47 1.14
N SER A 60 -7.12 2.72 0.90
CA SER A 60 -6.97 3.81 1.88
C SER A 60 -8.11 3.75 2.89
N ALA A 61 -7.80 3.43 4.15
CA ALA A 61 -8.80 3.31 5.22
C ALA A 61 -9.66 4.58 5.35
N ARG A 62 -9.03 5.75 5.39
CA ARG A 62 -9.75 7.05 5.48
C ARG A 62 -10.45 7.47 4.20
N GLY A 63 -10.15 6.82 3.07
CA GLY A 63 -10.83 7.05 1.79
C GLY A 63 -12.12 6.26 1.61
N LEU A 64 -12.45 5.34 2.53
CA LEU A 64 -13.69 4.58 2.51
C LEU A 64 -14.79 5.33 3.26
N GLU A 65 -15.92 5.53 2.61
CA GLU A 65 -17.05 6.31 3.13
C GLU A 65 -17.94 5.48 4.06
N HIS A 66 -18.08 4.17 3.80
CA HIS A 66 -18.91 3.26 4.60
C HIS A 66 -18.50 1.80 4.43
N ARG A 67 -18.87 0.94 5.40
CA ARG A 67 -18.52 -0.50 5.39
C ARG A 67 -19.05 -1.23 4.16
N ALA A 68 -20.23 -0.85 3.66
CA ALA A 68 -20.78 -1.44 2.45
C ALA A 68 -19.91 -1.19 1.20
N GLN A 69 -19.17 -0.07 1.14
CA GLN A 69 -18.24 0.21 0.04
C GLN A 69 -17.11 -0.80 0.04
N LEU A 70 -16.55 -1.10 1.22
CA LEU A 70 -15.53 -2.14 1.36
C LEU A 70 -16.06 -3.50 0.91
N SER A 71 -17.25 -3.91 1.35
CA SER A 71 -17.82 -5.19 0.95
C SER A 71 -18.03 -5.30 -0.57
N GLY A 72 -18.42 -4.21 -1.24
CA GLY A 72 -18.54 -4.15 -2.70
C GLY A 72 -17.19 -4.31 -3.37
N ILE A 73 -16.18 -3.55 -2.92
CA ILE A 73 -14.80 -3.64 -3.41
C ILE A 73 -14.25 -5.07 -3.30
N LEU A 74 -14.45 -5.73 -2.15
CA LEU A 74 -13.94 -7.09 -1.93
C LEU A 74 -14.64 -8.11 -2.83
N ARG A 75 -15.95 -7.97 -3.04
CA ARG A 75 -16.69 -8.79 -4.02
C ARG A 75 -16.17 -8.60 -5.44
N ASP A 76 -15.91 -7.36 -5.84
CA ASP A 76 -15.37 -7.06 -7.16
C ASP A 76 -13.96 -7.65 -7.34
N CYS A 77 -13.12 -7.57 -6.29
CA CYS A 77 -11.81 -8.22 -6.26
C CYS A 77 -11.93 -9.74 -6.48
N GLU A 78 -12.79 -10.43 -5.72
CA GLU A 78 -12.97 -11.88 -5.84
C GLU A 78 -13.46 -12.27 -7.24
N ALA A 79 -14.39 -11.50 -7.81
CA ALA A 79 -14.97 -11.75 -9.13
C ALA A 79 -13.94 -11.73 -10.25
N VAL A 80 -12.84 -10.97 -10.09
CA VAL A 80 -11.74 -10.91 -11.07
C VAL A 80 -10.46 -11.60 -10.60
N GLY A 81 -10.52 -12.36 -9.50
CA GLY A 81 -9.40 -13.17 -9.01
C GLY A 81 -8.32 -12.41 -8.25
N ILE A 82 -8.58 -11.19 -7.77
CA ILE A 82 -7.67 -10.48 -6.86
C ILE A 82 -7.74 -11.13 -5.48
N ARG A 83 -6.58 -11.56 -4.94
CA ARG A 83 -6.45 -12.32 -3.68
C ARG A 83 -5.60 -11.63 -2.61
N GLU A 84 -5.09 -10.44 -2.91
CA GLU A 84 -4.24 -9.68 -2.00
C GLU A 84 -4.53 -8.19 -2.20
N VAL A 85 -4.61 -7.45 -1.10
CA VAL A 85 -4.76 -5.98 -1.08
C VAL A 85 -3.67 -5.35 -0.22
N PHE A 86 -3.44 -4.05 -0.38
CA PHE A 86 -2.50 -3.31 0.47
C PHE A 86 -3.25 -2.25 1.29
N ALA A 87 -3.35 -2.47 2.60
CA ALA A 87 -4.13 -1.64 3.50
C ALA A 87 -3.28 -0.52 4.12
N ILE A 88 -3.62 0.73 3.78
CA ILE A 88 -2.94 1.94 4.28
C ILE A 88 -3.90 2.82 5.08
N GLY A 89 -3.37 3.64 5.98
CA GLY A 89 -4.18 4.59 6.73
C GLY A 89 -4.82 5.65 5.83
N GLY A 90 -4.07 6.10 4.81
CA GLY A 90 -4.47 7.15 3.88
C GLY A 90 -4.15 8.55 4.39
N ASP A 91 -3.78 9.43 3.45
CA ASP A 91 -3.56 10.85 3.70
C ASP A 91 -4.85 11.62 3.46
N GLY A 92 -5.34 12.33 4.48
CA GLY A 92 -6.55 13.13 4.41
C GLY A 92 -7.08 13.51 5.79
N PRO A 93 -7.88 14.58 5.91
CA PRO A 93 -8.58 14.90 7.15
C PRO A 93 -9.44 13.70 7.57
N GLN A 94 -9.71 13.55 8.87
CA GLN A 94 -10.59 12.49 9.38
C GLN A 94 -11.93 12.56 8.62
N GLY A 95 -12.14 11.62 7.70
CA GLY A 95 -13.42 11.46 7.04
C GLY A 95 -14.49 11.02 8.04
N SER A 96 -15.75 11.26 7.71
CA SER A 96 -16.91 10.73 8.45
C SER A 96 -17.06 9.21 8.35
N GLY A 97 -16.29 8.56 7.47
CA GLY A 97 -16.34 7.12 7.24
C GLY A 97 -15.93 6.28 8.45
N PRO A 98 -16.06 4.95 8.39
CA PRO A 98 -15.96 4.08 9.57
C PRO A 98 -14.51 3.79 10.03
N TYR A 99 -13.50 4.07 9.22
CA TYR A 99 -12.11 3.68 9.51
C TYR A 99 -11.22 4.89 9.83
N ARG A 100 -10.50 4.82 10.95
CA ARG A 100 -9.55 5.86 11.40
C ARG A 100 -8.08 5.46 11.17
N SER A 101 -7.83 4.17 11.01
CA SER A 101 -6.53 3.53 10.77
C SER A 101 -6.75 2.26 9.94
N SER A 102 -5.67 1.62 9.48
CA SER A 102 -5.80 0.38 8.71
C SER A 102 -6.13 -0.86 9.54
N LEU A 103 -6.00 -0.84 10.87
CA LEU A 103 -6.33 -1.99 11.73
C LEU A 103 -7.80 -2.44 11.61
N PRO A 104 -8.82 -1.57 11.83
CA PRO A 104 -10.22 -1.98 11.66
C PRO A 104 -10.56 -2.34 10.21
N LEU A 105 -9.88 -1.75 9.23
CA LEU A 105 -10.02 -2.15 7.82
C LEU A 105 -9.54 -3.61 7.60
N LEU A 106 -8.38 -3.98 8.17
CA LEU A 106 -7.86 -5.35 8.08
C LEU A 106 -8.79 -6.37 8.73
N ALA A 107 -9.37 -6.04 9.88
CA ALA A 107 -10.33 -6.90 10.58
C ALA A 107 -11.56 -7.17 9.70
N ASP A 108 -12.16 -6.13 9.13
CA ASP A 108 -13.30 -6.26 8.21
C ASP A 108 -12.95 -7.05 6.95
N ILE A 109 -11.75 -6.85 6.37
CA ILE A 109 -11.31 -7.63 5.21
C ILE A 109 -11.25 -9.12 5.57
N ALA A 110 -10.64 -9.47 6.70
CA ALA A 110 -10.54 -10.86 7.15
C ALA A 110 -11.92 -11.47 7.42
N GLU A 111 -12.82 -10.72 8.06
CA GLU A 111 -14.19 -11.15 8.36
C GLU A 111 -15.02 -11.37 7.09
N TYR A 112 -15.07 -10.38 6.19
CA TYR A 112 -15.92 -10.45 5.00
C TYR A 112 -15.46 -11.50 3.99
N THR A 113 -14.17 -11.84 3.98
CA THR A 113 -13.59 -12.74 2.97
C THR A 113 -13.30 -14.13 3.54
N GLY A 114 -13.41 -14.33 4.86
CA GLY A 114 -12.98 -15.56 5.51
C GLY A 114 -11.51 -15.89 5.25
N GLY A 115 -10.68 -14.87 5.00
CA GLY A 115 -9.26 -15.02 4.64
C GLY A 115 -9.00 -15.33 3.16
N SER A 116 -10.00 -15.32 2.28
CA SER A 116 -9.80 -15.52 0.83
C SER A 116 -9.00 -14.37 0.17
N ILE A 117 -9.02 -13.18 0.78
CA ILE A 117 -8.22 -12.03 0.42
C ILE A 117 -7.29 -11.69 1.59
N THR A 118 -6.00 -11.72 1.33
CA THR A 118 -4.97 -11.34 2.30
C THR A 118 -4.60 -9.87 2.19
N ALA A 119 -3.90 -9.32 3.19
CA ALA A 119 -3.54 -7.91 3.19
C ALA A 119 -2.09 -7.64 3.63
N GLY A 120 -1.40 -6.79 2.86
CA GLY A 120 -0.16 -6.14 3.29
C GLY A 120 -0.40 -4.84 4.03
N ILE A 121 0.59 -4.37 4.80
CA ILE A 121 0.53 -3.12 5.57
C ILE A 121 1.76 -2.24 5.36
N ALA A 122 1.60 -0.93 5.50
CA ALA A 122 2.72 0.02 5.41
C ALA A 122 3.65 -0.01 6.63
N GLY A 123 4.95 0.12 6.38
CA GLY A 123 6.00 0.39 7.37
C GLY A 123 6.80 1.65 7.00
N TYR A 124 7.41 2.29 7.99
CA TYR A 124 7.99 3.64 7.83
C TYR A 124 9.42 3.69 8.38
N PRO A 125 10.44 3.29 7.59
CA PRO A 125 11.84 3.26 8.04
C PRO A 125 12.38 4.61 8.51
N GLU A 126 11.89 5.70 7.90
CA GLU A 126 12.29 7.08 8.21
C GLU A 126 11.29 7.78 9.14
N GLY A 127 10.31 7.05 9.68
CA GLY A 127 9.23 7.57 10.51
C GLY A 127 8.09 8.21 9.71
N HIS A 128 7.13 8.80 10.43
CA HIS A 128 5.95 9.45 9.88
C HIS A 128 5.81 10.85 10.51
N PRO A 129 5.52 11.92 9.73
CA PRO A 129 5.55 13.30 10.23
C PRO A 129 4.53 13.60 11.34
N SER A 130 3.46 12.80 11.42
CA SER A 130 2.37 13.00 12.40
C SER A 130 2.18 11.84 13.38
N VAL A 131 3.04 10.83 13.37
CA VAL A 131 2.90 9.64 14.25
C VAL A 131 4.27 9.31 14.83
N SER A 132 4.33 9.09 16.16
CA SER A 132 5.60 8.78 16.82
C SER A 132 6.14 7.41 16.38
N GLY A 133 7.45 7.20 16.52
CA GLY A 133 8.06 5.90 16.21
C GLY A 133 7.49 4.75 17.05
N LEU A 134 7.16 5.02 18.32
CA LEU A 134 6.53 4.04 19.21
C LEU A 134 5.12 3.68 18.73
N ASP A 135 4.29 4.68 18.41
CA ASP A 135 2.94 4.44 17.90
C ASP A 135 2.95 3.66 16.56
N LEU A 136 3.94 3.91 15.70
CA LEU A 136 4.12 3.17 14.45
C LEU A 136 4.44 1.69 14.71
N LEU A 137 5.32 1.42 15.67
CA LEU A 137 5.69 0.07 16.06
C LEU A 137 4.51 -0.67 16.72
N ASP A 138 3.83 -0.03 17.67
CA ASP A 138 2.65 -0.57 18.34
C ASP A 138 1.55 -0.89 17.31
N ALA A 139 1.36 -0.02 16.32
CA ALA A 139 0.42 -0.27 15.23
C ALA A 139 0.82 -1.48 14.38
N LEU A 140 2.11 -1.71 14.11
CA LEU A 140 2.56 -2.90 13.39
C LEU A 140 2.32 -4.18 14.21
N LEU A 141 2.67 -4.18 15.49
CA LEU A 141 2.44 -5.30 16.40
C LEU A 141 0.95 -5.62 16.51
N ALA A 142 0.09 -4.61 16.61
CA ALA A 142 -1.35 -4.79 16.66
C ALA A 142 -1.94 -5.36 15.35
N LYS A 143 -1.35 -5.02 14.19
CA LYS A 143 -1.83 -5.47 12.87
C LYS A 143 -1.28 -6.84 12.44
N GLN A 144 -0.21 -7.33 13.04
CA GLN A 144 0.54 -8.44 12.45
C GLN A 144 -0.25 -9.74 12.30
N HIS A 145 -1.19 -10.01 13.20
CA HIS A 145 -2.05 -11.19 13.14
C HIS A 145 -3.10 -11.16 12.00
N LEU A 146 -3.27 -10.00 11.34
CA LEU A 146 -4.19 -9.81 10.20
C LEU A 146 -3.47 -9.48 8.89
N ALA A 147 -2.14 -9.36 8.92
CA ALA A 147 -1.35 -8.94 7.78
C ALA A 147 -0.41 -10.06 7.35
N THR A 148 -0.04 -10.09 6.06
CA THR A 148 0.88 -11.10 5.51
C THR A 148 2.29 -10.59 5.30
N HIS A 149 2.46 -9.26 5.21
CA HIS A 149 3.76 -8.63 5.01
C HIS A 149 3.69 -7.12 5.30
N VAL A 150 4.86 -6.53 5.54
CA VAL A 150 5.08 -5.09 5.61
C VAL A 150 5.70 -4.62 4.30
N VAL A 151 5.22 -3.52 3.73
CA VAL A 151 5.89 -2.81 2.63
C VAL A 151 6.38 -1.47 3.18
N THR A 152 7.68 -1.19 3.05
CA THR A 152 8.21 0.09 3.51
C THR A 152 7.74 1.22 2.61
N GLN A 153 7.54 2.40 3.19
CA GLN A 153 7.61 3.65 2.42
C GLN A 153 8.90 3.65 1.59
N MET A 154 8.84 4.30 0.42
CA MET A 154 10.01 4.49 -0.43
C MET A 154 11.16 5.09 0.38
N CYS A 155 12.29 4.39 0.39
CA CYS A 155 13.49 4.81 1.10
C CYS A 155 14.72 4.63 0.19
N PHE A 156 15.60 5.63 0.19
CA PHE A 156 16.80 5.64 -0.67
C PHE A 156 18.06 5.17 0.07
N SER A 157 17.96 4.88 1.36
CA SER A 157 19.08 4.47 2.21
C SER A 157 18.95 2.98 2.55
N ALA A 158 19.81 2.16 1.94
CA ALA A 158 19.88 0.73 2.28
C ALA A 158 20.19 0.50 3.77
N PRO A 159 21.13 1.22 4.42
CA PRO A 159 21.33 1.12 5.86
C PRO A 159 20.05 1.37 6.67
N THR A 160 19.28 2.40 6.31
CA THR A 160 18.02 2.73 7.01
C THR A 160 16.99 1.60 6.91
N ILE A 161 16.89 0.95 5.75
CA ILE A 161 15.99 -0.21 5.57
C ILE A 161 16.46 -1.40 6.41
N LEU A 162 17.78 -1.67 6.46
CA LEU A 162 18.37 -2.76 7.24
C LEU A 162 18.18 -2.55 8.75
N ASP A 163 18.46 -1.33 9.23
CA ASP A 163 18.26 -0.95 10.64
C ASP A 163 16.79 -1.05 11.04
N TYR A 164 15.89 -0.63 10.15
CA TYR A 164 14.45 -0.78 10.37
C TYR A 164 14.02 -2.24 10.44
N ALA A 165 14.48 -3.09 9.52
CA ALA A 165 14.18 -4.52 9.56
C ALA A 165 14.73 -5.18 10.86
N ALA A 166 15.92 -4.80 11.30
CA ALA A 166 16.50 -5.27 12.56
C ALA A 166 15.71 -4.79 13.79
N LEU A 167 15.27 -3.53 13.80
CA LEU A 167 14.35 -2.99 14.79
C LEU A 167 13.06 -3.82 14.84
N LEU A 168 12.38 -4.02 13.72
CA LEU A 168 11.13 -4.79 13.67
C LEU A 168 11.30 -6.19 14.27
N ARG A 169 12.39 -6.89 13.96
CA ARG A 169 12.67 -8.22 14.52
C ARG A 169 12.94 -8.20 16.02
N ARG A 170 13.71 -7.22 16.50
CA ARG A 170 14.00 -7.08 17.94
C ARG A 170 12.73 -6.84 18.75
N GLU A 171 11.79 -6.07 18.20
CA GLU A 171 10.56 -5.69 18.88
C GLU A 171 9.40 -6.68 18.66
N GLY A 172 9.63 -7.81 17.98
CA GLY A 172 8.65 -8.90 17.84
C GLY A 172 7.68 -8.77 16.66
N VAL A 173 8.00 -7.97 15.64
CA VAL A 173 7.28 -7.99 14.35
C VAL A 173 7.92 -9.05 13.46
N GLU A 174 7.19 -10.15 13.22
CA GLU A 174 7.71 -11.32 12.49
C GLU A 174 7.40 -11.29 10.98
N LEU A 175 6.55 -10.37 10.54
CA LEU A 175 6.13 -10.26 9.14
C LEU A 175 7.32 -10.12 8.16
N PRO A 176 7.26 -10.74 6.97
CA PRO A 176 8.15 -10.42 5.87
C PRO A 176 8.13 -8.93 5.52
N VAL A 177 9.28 -8.36 5.16
CA VAL A 177 9.43 -6.94 4.82
C VAL A 177 9.81 -6.80 3.34
N TRP A 178 9.01 -6.05 2.59
CA TRP A 178 9.29 -5.62 1.23
C TRP A 178 9.85 -4.20 1.25
N ALA A 179 11.03 -4.02 0.69
CA ALA A 179 11.64 -2.71 0.54
C ALA A 179 11.00 -1.96 -0.65
N GLY A 180 10.32 -0.85 -0.35
CA GLY A 180 9.91 0.12 -1.36
C GLY A 180 11.13 0.90 -1.85
N VAL A 181 11.51 0.67 -3.11
CA VAL A 181 12.65 1.34 -3.75
C VAL A 181 12.21 2.09 -5.00
N ALA A 182 12.81 3.25 -5.24
CA ALA A 182 12.59 3.95 -6.50
C ALA A 182 13.17 3.14 -7.67
N GLY A 183 12.40 2.98 -8.75
CA GLY A 183 12.90 2.42 -10.00
C GLY A 183 13.95 3.33 -10.66
N PRO A 184 14.75 2.80 -11.60
CA PRO A 184 15.71 3.61 -12.36
C PRO A 184 14.99 4.75 -13.11
N PHE A 185 15.43 5.99 -12.84
CA PHE A 185 14.86 7.24 -13.34
C PHE A 185 15.46 7.62 -14.72
N PRO A 186 14.66 7.83 -15.78
CA PRO A 186 15.12 8.53 -16.97
C PRO A 186 14.77 10.02 -16.86
N GLY A 187 15.66 10.83 -16.28
CA GLY A 187 15.70 12.28 -16.55
C GLY A 187 15.50 13.25 -15.36
N PRO A 188 15.88 14.54 -15.54
CA PRO A 188 16.10 15.51 -14.45
C PRO A 188 14.86 16.25 -13.91
N ASN A 189 13.64 16.04 -14.44
CA ASN A 189 12.50 16.95 -14.20
C ASN A 189 11.23 16.29 -13.61
N CYS A 190 11.35 15.31 -12.71
CA CYS A 190 10.18 14.69 -12.07
C CYS A 190 10.33 14.63 -10.55
N TRP A 191 10.27 15.79 -9.92
CA TRP A 191 10.28 15.95 -8.48
C TRP A 191 8.91 16.42 -7.96
N PRO A 192 8.16 15.52 -7.29
CA PRO A 192 7.25 16.00 -6.27
C PRO A 192 7.43 15.29 -4.91
N TRP A 193 8.34 14.32 -4.81
CA TRP A 193 8.51 13.48 -3.62
C TRP A 193 9.84 13.73 -2.92
N GLN A 194 10.07 14.97 -2.51
CA GLN A 194 10.94 15.24 -1.37
C GLN A 194 10.09 15.19 -0.10
N PRO A 195 10.49 14.48 0.97
CA PRO A 195 9.94 14.79 2.28
C PRO A 195 10.17 16.28 2.53
N ARG A 196 9.12 17.02 2.93
CA ARG A 196 9.31 18.37 3.46
C ARG A 196 10.13 18.22 4.73
N SER A 197 11.45 18.31 4.61
CA SER A 197 12.34 18.42 5.75
C SER A 197 11.97 19.67 6.51
N ALA A 198 11.58 19.49 7.77
CA ALA A 198 11.48 20.56 8.74
C ALA A 198 12.88 21.15 8.95
N SER A 199 13.23 22.17 8.16
CA SER A 199 14.32 23.08 8.47
C SER A 199 13.87 24.49 8.13
N GLY A 200 12.95 24.99 8.95
CA GLY A 200 12.87 26.42 9.18
C GLY A 200 14.03 26.82 10.08
N ARG A 201 14.88 27.72 9.59
CA ARG A 201 15.44 28.89 10.29
C ARG A 201 16.72 29.39 9.61
N PRO A 202 17.05 30.68 9.75
CA PRO A 202 16.21 31.89 9.78
C PRO A 202 16.12 32.56 8.40
#